data_AF-W2S9Y6-F1
#
_entry.id   AF-W2S9Y6-F1
#
_cell.length_a   1.000
_cell.length_b   1.000
_cell.length_c   1.000
_cell.angle_alpha   90.00
_cell.angle_beta   90.00
_cell.angle_gamma   90.00
#
_symmetry.space_group_name_H-M   'P 1'
#
loop_
_entity.id
_entity.type
_entity.pdbx_description
1 polymer ?
#
loop_
_entity_poly.entity_id
_entity_poly.type
_entity_poly.pdbx_seq_one_letter_code
_entity_poly.pdbx_strand_id
1 'polypeptide(L)'
;MSTAVVGDDDLLEPTLQNLLDQKTLRWIFVGGKGGVGKTTTSCSLAIQLAKHRKSVLLISTDPAHNLSDAFSQKFGKDARPVSGIPNLSAMEIDPNGSINDLIASGGDEAQDAMANGLGGVGNMMQDLAFSIPGVDEAMSFAEVLKQVKSLSYEVIVFDTAPTGHTLRFLQFPSVLEKALAKVSQLSQQFGPMLQSVIGARGGLPGGASFDELVEKLESLRETISEVNTQFKNPDMTTFVCVCIAEFLSLYETERMIQELASYSIDTHCIVVNQLLFPEKANECKQCNARRKMQKKYLEQIEELYDEFHVVRMPLLTEEVRGVEKLER
;
A
#
# COMPACT_ATOMS: atom_id res chain seq x y z
N MET A 1 1.40 -42.55 -2.74
CA MET A 1 2.37 -41.79 -3.55
C MET A 1 1.74 -41.55 -4.90
N SER A 2 1.12 -40.39 -5.09
CA SER A 2 0.66 -39.95 -6.40
C SER A 2 1.68 -38.94 -6.88
N THR A 3 2.66 -39.40 -7.66
CA THR A 3 3.53 -38.52 -8.43
C THR A 3 2.71 -38.00 -9.60
N ALA A 4 2.00 -36.89 -9.39
CA ALA A 4 1.49 -36.11 -10.50
C ALA A 4 2.71 -35.58 -11.27
N VAL A 5 2.81 -35.98 -12.53
CA VAL A 5 3.77 -35.44 -13.47
C VAL A 5 3.25 -34.05 -13.83
N VAL A 6 3.81 -33.01 -13.24
CA VAL A 6 3.57 -31.62 -13.65
C VAL A 6 4.09 -31.51 -15.09
N GLY A 7 3.19 -31.24 -16.04
CA GLY A 7 3.57 -31.05 -17.43
C GLY A 7 4.32 -29.73 -17.60
N ASP A 8 5.19 -29.62 -18.60
CA ASP A 8 5.83 -28.34 -18.97
C ASP A 8 4.80 -27.23 -19.29
N ASP A 9 3.53 -27.58 -19.54
CA ASP A 9 2.39 -26.66 -19.76
C ASP A 9 1.81 -26.04 -18.47
N ASP A 10 2.17 -26.55 -17.28
CA ASP A 10 1.66 -26.04 -15.98
C ASP A 10 2.60 -24.99 -15.35
N LEU A 11 3.78 -24.75 -15.93
CA LEU A 11 4.74 -23.78 -15.41
C LEU A 11 4.37 -22.36 -15.86
N LEU A 12 4.06 -21.50 -14.88
CA LEU A 12 3.78 -20.09 -15.14
C LEU A 12 5.01 -19.38 -15.71
N GLU A 13 4.79 -18.56 -16.75
CA GLU A 13 5.88 -17.80 -17.36
C GLU A 13 6.53 -16.84 -16.35
N PRO A 14 7.88 -16.70 -16.33
CA PRO A 14 8.60 -15.83 -15.41
C PRO A 14 8.53 -14.35 -15.83
N THR A 15 7.32 -13.86 -16.07
CA THR A 15 7.01 -12.48 -16.50
C THR A 15 5.87 -11.91 -15.65
N LEU A 16 5.71 -10.58 -15.64
CA LEU A 16 4.54 -9.91 -15.07
C LEU A 16 3.47 -9.60 -16.14
N GLN A 17 3.48 -10.31 -17.28
CA GLN A 17 2.59 -10.02 -18.41
C GLN A 17 1.12 -10.20 -18.03
N ASN A 18 0.82 -11.19 -17.20
CA ASN A 18 -0.51 -11.45 -16.62
C ASN A 18 -1.11 -10.19 -15.96
N LEU A 19 -0.30 -9.41 -15.24
CA LEU A 19 -0.75 -8.18 -14.58
C LEU A 19 -1.08 -7.07 -15.59
N LEU A 20 -0.35 -7.02 -16.71
CA LEU A 20 -0.58 -6.04 -17.77
C LEU A 20 -1.84 -6.37 -18.57
N ASP A 21 -2.10 -7.67 -18.77
CA ASP A 21 -3.22 -8.20 -19.55
C ASP A 21 -4.54 -8.13 -18.78
N GLN A 22 -4.51 -8.32 -17.45
CA GLN A 22 -5.69 -8.26 -16.59
C GLN A 22 -6.20 -6.82 -16.41
N LYS A 23 -7.05 -6.36 -17.32
CA LYS A 23 -7.64 -5.00 -17.32
C LYS A 23 -8.60 -4.72 -16.17
N THR A 24 -9.04 -5.76 -15.45
CA THR A 24 -9.92 -5.60 -14.28
C THR A 24 -9.18 -5.10 -13.05
N LEU A 25 -7.85 -5.30 -12.98
CA LEU A 25 -7.03 -4.82 -11.86
C LEU A 25 -7.13 -3.29 -11.74
N ARG A 26 -7.46 -2.84 -10.54
CA ARG A 26 -7.48 -1.42 -10.13
C ARG A 26 -6.41 -1.11 -9.11
N TRP A 27 -6.00 -2.08 -8.31
CA TRP A 27 -5.06 -1.90 -7.20
C TRP A 27 -3.93 -2.92 -7.32
N ILE A 28 -2.69 -2.44 -7.45
CA ILE A 28 -1.52 -3.31 -7.51
C ILE A 28 -0.55 -2.87 -6.44
N PHE A 29 -0.39 -3.70 -5.41
CA PHE A 29 0.54 -3.44 -4.32
C PHE A 29 1.91 -4.02 -4.64
N VAL A 30 2.99 -3.31 -4.30
CA VAL A 30 4.36 -3.80 -4.46
C VAL A 30 5.06 -3.72 -3.12
N GLY A 31 5.49 -4.85 -2.58
CA GLY A 31 6.07 -4.92 -1.23
C GLY A 31 7.18 -5.95 -1.08
N GLY A 32 7.99 -5.77 -0.04
CA GLY A 32 9.27 -6.46 0.13
C GLY A 32 10.10 -5.90 1.28
N LYS A 33 10.81 -6.76 2.03
CA LYS A 33 11.57 -6.31 3.20
C LYS A 33 13.03 -6.02 2.86
N GLY A 34 13.43 -4.76 3.08
CA GLY A 34 14.83 -4.32 3.16
C GLY A 34 15.60 -4.31 1.84
N GLY A 35 15.89 -3.12 1.27
CA GLY A 35 16.90 -2.95 0.20
C GLY A 35 16.74 -3.76 -1.09
N VAL A 36 15.60 -4.46 -1.28
CA VAL A 36 15.37 -5.41 -2.39
C VAL A 36 15.03 -4.77 -3.74
N GLY A 37 14.96 -3.44 -3.82
CA GLY A 37 14.61 -2.73 -5.06
C GLY A 37 13.11 -2.57 -5.32
N LYS A 38 12.27 -2.55 -4.28
CA LYS A 38 10.82 -2.32 -4.37
C LYS A 38 10.46 -1.13 -5.25
N THR A 39 10.95 0.06 -4.92
CA THR A 39 10.60 1.30 -5.62
C THR A 39 10.96 1.23 -7.09
N THR A 40 12.11 0.63 -7.44
CA THR A 40 12.49 0.39 -8.85
C THR A 40 11.50 -0.54 -9.54
N THR A 41 11.09 -1.64 -8.89
CA THR A 41 10.04 -2.55 -9.41
C THR A 41 8.69 -1.83 -9.57
N SER A 42 8.27 -1.05 -8.57
CA SER A 42 7.03 -0.25 -8.60
C SER A 42 7.02 0.75 -9.75
N CYS A 43 8.13 1.47 -9.95
CA CYS A 43 8.31 2.39 -11.07
C CYS A 43 8.25 1.66 -12.41
N SER A 44 9.02 0.59 -12.58
CA SER A 44 9.08 -0.18 -13.82
C SER A 44 7.71 -0.76 -14.19
N LEU A 45 6.99 -1.31 -13.21
CA LEU A 45 5.64 -1.84 -13.39
C LEU A 45 4.64 -0.73 -13.78
N ALA A 46 4.69 0.43 -13.13
CA ALA A 46 3.82 1.56 -13.46
C ALA A 46 4.08 2.11 -14.88
N ILE A 47 5.34 2.15 -15.31
CA ILE A 47 5.72 2.53 -16.69
C ILE A 47 5.15 1.51 -17.70
N GLN A 48 5.28 0.21 -17.42
CA GLN A 48 4.72 -0.82 -18.30
C GLN A 48 3.18 -0.75 -18.33
N LEU A 49 2.52 -0.58 -17.18
CA LEU A 49 1.07 -0.37 -17.13
C LEU A 49 0.63 0.87 -17.92
N ALA A 50 1.40 1.95 -17.91
CA ALA A 50 1.09 3.16 -18.68
C ALA A 50 1.08 2.89 -20.20
N LYS A 51 1.79 1.88 -20.70
CA LYS A 51 1.70 1.46 -22.11
C LYS A 51 0.41 0.72 -22.44
N HIS A 52 -0.28 0.21 -21.43
CA HIS A 52 -1.37 -0.76 -21.56
C HIS A 52 -2.70 -0.32 -20.94
N ARG A 53 -2.72 0.80 -20.22
CA ARG A 53 -3.89 1.35 -19.48
C ARG A 53 -4.06 2.83 -19.83
N LYS A 54 -5.29 3.34 -19.72
CA LYS A 54 -5.62 4.74 -20.08
C LYS A 54 -4.99 5.75 -19.12
N SER A 55 -4.95 5.44 -17.83
CA SER A 55 -4.37 6.30 -16.80
C SER A 55 -3.86 5.47 -15.62
N VAL A 56 -2.64 5.76 -15.18
CA VAL A 56 -1.94 5.06 -14.09
C VAL A 56 -1.52 6.07 -13.03
N LEU A 57 -1.75 5.73 -11.76
CA LEU A 57 -1.23 6.48 -10.62
C LEU A 57 -0.28 5.61 -9.82
N LEU A 58 0.94 6.11 -9.58
CA LEU A 58 1.92 5.50 -8.70
C LEU A 58 1.99 6.27 -7.38
N ILE A 59 1.66 5.60 -6.29
CA ILE A 59 1.63 6.18 -4.95
C ILE A 59 2.74 5.54 -4.15
N SER A 60 3.65 6.35 -3.59
CA SER A 60 4.61 5.85 -2.59
C SER A 60 4.16 6.23 -1.19
N THR A 61 4.21 5.24 -0.30
CA THR A 61 4.01 5.38 1.15
C THR A 61 5.31 5.23 1.92
N ASP A 62 6.45 5.12 1.22
CA ASP A 62 7.77 5.03 1.83
C ASP A 62 8.22 6.42 2.29
N PRO A 63 8.52 6.63 3.59
CA PRO A 63 8.96 7.92 4.11
C PRO A 63 10.31 8.37 3.54
N ALA A 64 11.08 7.48 2.89
CA ALA A 64 12.38 7.82 2.31
C ALA A 64 12.30 8.65 1.01
N HIS A 65 11.10 8.95 0.48
CA HIS A 65 10.93 9.73 -0.77
C HIS A 65 11.68 9.15 -1.98
N ASN A 66 11.81 7.82 -2.03
CA ASN A 66 12.59 7.10 -3.05
C ASN A 66 12.05 7.29 -4.47
N LEU A 67 10.77 7.66 -4.62
CA LEU A 67 10.12 7.83 -5.92
C LEU A 67 10.67 9.04 -6.67
N SER A 68 10.90 10.14 -5.95
CA SER A 68 11.49 11.35 -6.51
C SER A 68 12.91 11.11 -7.03
N ASP A 69 13.71 10.34 -6.29
CA ASP A 69 15.06 9.95 -6.69
C ASP A 69 15.05 9.00 -7.89
N ALA A 70 14.14 8.02 -7.92
CA ALA A 70 14.02 7.06 -9.00
C ALA A 70 13.72 7.74 -10.34
N PHE A 71 12.75 8.65 -10.39
CA PHE A 71 12.42 9.39 -11.60
C PHE A 71 13.30 10.62 -11.86
N SER A 72 14.14 11.02 -10.89
CA SER A 72 14.87 12.29 -10.93
C SER A 72 13.94 13.50 -11.10
N GLN A 73 12.77 13.44 -10.46
CA GLN A 73 11.71 14.44 -10.49
C GLN A 73 11.06 14.54 -9.11
N LYS A 74 10.88 15.76 -8.57
CA LYS A 74 10.30 15.93 -7.24
C LYS A 74 8.77 15.72 -7.23
N PHE A 75 8.31 14.79 -6.42
CA PHE A 75 6.89 14.57 -6.12
C PHE A 75 6.52 15.10 -4.73
N GLY A 76 5.22 15.05 -4.41
CA GLY A 76 4.68 15.46 -3.12
C GLY A 76 3.29 14.88 -2.93
N LYS A 77 2.51 15.47 -2.01
CA LYS A 77 1.18 14.96 -1.65
C LYS A 77 0.17 14.99 -2.79
N ASP A 78 0.32 15.90 -3.76
CA ASP A 78 -0.58 15.99 -4.91
C ASP A 78 -0.06 15.13 -6.07
N ALA A 79 -0.97 14.47 -6.78
CA ALA A 79 -0.64 13.71 -7.98
C ALA A 79 -0.08 14.64 -9.07
N ARG A 80 1.11 14.32 -9.57
CA ARG A 80 1.79 15.06 -10.64
C ARG A 80 2.17 14.14 -11.79
N PRO A 81 2.09 14.60 -13.04
CA PRO A 81 2.50 13.81 -14.19
C PRO A 81 4.00 13.49 -14.12
N VAL A 82 4.36 12.26 -14.47
CA VAL A 82 5.75 11.84 -14.64
C VAL A 82 6.27 12.37 -15.98
N SER A 83 7.41 13.06 -15.96
CA SER A 83 8.01 13.63 -17.17
C SER A 83 8.29 12.55 -18.20
N GLY A 84 7.88 12.77 -19.45
CA GLY A 84 8.07 11.79 -20.53
C GLY A 84 7.03 10.67 -20.62
N ILE A 85 6.10 10.55 -19.66
CA ILE A 85 5.04 9.52 -19.66
C ILE A 85 3.68 10.18 -19.40
N PRO A 86 2.95 10.62 -20.46
CA PRO A 86 1.80 11.51 -20.33
C PRO A 86 0.64 11.00 -19.46
N ASN A 87 0.44 9.68 -19.40
CA ASN A 87 -0.67 9.03 -18.68
C ASN A 87 -0.25 8.34 -17.37
N LEU A 88 0.99 8.58 -16.91
CA LEU A 88 1.47 8.15 -15.61
C LEU A 88 1.60 9.39 -14.71
N SER A 89 0.96 9.35 -13.56
CA SER A 89 1.17 10.31 -12.48
C SER A 89 1.75 9.65 -11.26
N ALA A 90 2.46 10.42 -10.45
CA ALA A 90 3.08 9.97 -9.22
C ALA A 90 2.78 10.92 -8.06
N MET A 91 2.65 10.37 -6.85
CA MET A 91 2.55 11.12 -5.61
C MET A 91 3.25 10.38 -4.48
N GLU A 92 3.71 11.15 -3.50
CA GLU A 92 4.35 10.66 -2.29
C GLU A 92 3.55 11.10 -1.08
N ILE A 93 3.19 10.14 -0.24
CA ILE A 93 2.34 10.38 0.89
C ILE A 93 3.09 9.98 2.15
N ASP A 94 3.27 10.96 3.04
CA ASP A 94 3.70 10.71 4.40
C ASP A 94 2.46 10.55 5.29
N PRO A 95 2.18 9.33 5.81
CA PRO A 95 1.05 9.10 6.68
C PRO A 95 1.11 9.94 7.96
N ASN A 96 2.31 10.21 8.48
CA ASN A 96 2.51 10.93 9.74
C ASN A 96 2.29 12.44 9.59
N GLY A 97 2.73 13.01 8.47
CA GLY A 97 2.58 14.44 8.21
C GLY A 97 1.13 14.88 8.02
N SER A 98 0.28 14.01 7.47
CA SER A 98 -1.11 14.37 7.13
C SER A 98 -2.02 14.53 8.35
N ILE A 99 -1.68 13.91 9.48
CA ILE A 99 -2.45 14.03 10.73
C ILE A 99 -2.14 15.34 11.44
N ASN A 100 -0.87 15.75 11.46
CA ASN A 100 -0.48 17.06 11.97
C ASN A 100 -1.15 18.17 11.16
N ASP A 101 -1.23 18.01 9.83
CA ASP A 101 -1.95 18.94 8.96
C ASP A 101 -3.47 18.91 9.20
N LEU A 102 -4.09 17.75 9.45
CA LEU A 102 -5.50 17.63 9.83
C LEU A 102 -5.80 18.33 11.16
N ILE A 103 -4.96 18.10 12.18
CA ILE A 103 -5.06 18.73 13.50
C ILE A 103 -4.86 20.25 13.37
N ALA A 104 -3.89 20.69 12.56
CA ALA A 104 -3.66 22.11 12.28
C ALA A 104 -4.79 22.75 11.46
N SER A 105 -5.41 22.00 10.53
CA SER A 105 -6.53 22.45 9.70
C SER A 105 -7.86 22.53 10.47
N GLY A 106 -7.95 21.89 11.64
CA GLY A 106 -9.03 22.09 12.61
C GLY A 106 -9.10 23.52 13.16
N GLY A 107 -8.08 24.34 12.87
CA GLY A 107 -8.03 25.77 13.19
C GLY A 107 -7.84 26.06 14.67
N ASP A 108 -7.57 27.33 14.96
CA ASP A 108 -7.49 27.86 16.33
C ASP A 108 -8.77 27.57 17.13
N GLU A 109 -9.93 27.36 16.49
CA GLU A 109 -11.20 27.02 17.15
C GLU A 109 -11.26 25.58 17.70
N ALA A 110 -10.67 24.59 17.03
CA ALA A 110 -10.56 23.24 17.58
C ALA A 110 -9.52 23.20 18.72
N GLN A 111 -8.45 23.99 18.59
CA GLN A 111 -7.44 24.17 19.63
C GLN A 111 -7.95 24.96 20.84
N ASP A 112 -8.80 25.98 20.63
CA ASP A 112 -9.45 26.74 21.70
C ASP A 112 -10.60 25.95 22.33
N ALA A 113 -11.34 25.13 21.59
CA ALA A 113 -12.32 24.20 22.17
C ALA A 113 -11.63 23.11 23.03
N MET A 114 -10.40 22.74 22.67
CA MET A 114 -9.53 21.80 23.40
C MET A 114 -8.85 22.47 24.61
N ALA A 115 -8.41 23.73 24.49
CA ALA A 115 -7.74 24.50 25.55
C ALA A 115 -8.71 25.11 26.57
N ASN A 116 -9.92 25.53 26.15
CA ASN A 116 -10.90 26.23 27.00
C ASN A 116 -11.94 25.31 27.67
N GLY A 117 -11.69 24.01 27.75
CA GLY A 117 -12.32 23.16 28.76
C GLY A 117 -13.82 22.88 28.56
N LEU A 118 -14.18 22.23 27.45
CA LEU A 118 -15.31 21.28 27.49
C LEU A 118 -14.87 20.03 28.28
N GLY A 119 -14.87 20.18 29.61
CA GLY A 119 -14.35 19.24 30.59
C GLY A 119 -14.64 17.76 30.27
N GLY A 120 -13.58 16.96 30.29
CA GLY A 120 -13.63 15.50 30.21
C GLY A 120 -13.84 14.95 28.80
N VAL A 121 -14.80 15.47 28.03
CA VAL A 121 -15.28 14.81 26.79
C VAL A 121 -14.33 14.96 25.60
N GLY A 122 -13.65 16.11 25.46
CA GLY A 122 -12.62 16.30 24.43
C GLY A 122 -11.41 15.37 24.64
N ASN A 123 -10.91 15.31 25.87
CA ASN A 123 -9.88 14.35 26.28
C ASN A 123 -10.38 12.91 26.16
N MET A 124 -11.65 12.63 26.42
CA MET A 124 -12.21 11.27 26.31
C MET A 124 -12.33 10.82 24.86
N MET A 125 -12.68 11.72 23.93
CA MET A 125 -12.72 11.42 22.49
C MET A 125 -11.30 11.26 21.93
N GLN A 126 -10.36 12.07 22.41
CA GLN A 126 -8.94 11.97 22.08
C GLN A 126 -8.33 10.68 22.64
N ASP A 127 -8.61 10.34 23.90
CA ASP A 127 -8.24 9.07 24.52
C ASP A 127 -8.95 7.89 23.84
N LEU A 128 -10.19 8.01 23.38
CA LEU A 128 -10.90 6.96 22.61
C LEU A 128 -10.30 6.78 21.20
N ALA A 129 -9.90 7.86 20.53
CA ALA A 129 -9.25 7.81 19.23
C ALA A 129 -7.83 7.24 19.35
N PHE A 130 -7.04 7.69 20.34
CA PHE A 130 -5.68 7.21 20.59
C PHE A 130 -5.60 5.86 21.32
N SER A 131 -6.68 5.42 22.00
CA SER A 131 -6.72 4.10 22.66
C SER A 131 -6.89 2.95 21.69
N ILE A 132 -7.25 3.21 20.43
CA ILE A 132 -7.23 2.21 19.37
C ILE A 132 -5.92 2.37 18.60
N PRO A 133 -4.94 1.47 18.79
CA PRO A 133 -3.67 1.53 18.09
C PRO A 133 -3.90 1.55 16.57
N GLY A 134 -3.33 2.54 15.89
CA GLY A 134 -3.38 2.66 14.43
C GLY A 134 -4.56 3.46 13.87
N VAL A 135 -5.45 4.06 14.69
CA VAL A 135 -6.54 4.93 14.19
C VAL A 135 -6.02 6.21 13.52
N ASP A 136 -4.87 6.69 13.96
CA ASP A 136 -4.17 7.83 13.36
C ASP A 136 -3.73 7.50 11.92
N GLU A 137 -2.95 6.43 11.78
CA GLU A 137 -2.47 5.90 10.48
C GLU A 137 -3.65 5.59 9.54
N ALA A 138 -4.73 5.09 10.13
CA ALA A 138 -5.99 4.77 9.49
C ALA A 138 -6.70 6.01 8.88
N MET A 139 -6.89 7.07 9.67
CA MET A 139 -7.55 8.29 9.19
C MET A 139 -6.78 8.98 8.08
N SER A 140 -5.45 9.04 8.22
CA SER A 140 -4.55 9.55 7.18
C SER A 140 -4.78 8.81 5.85
N PHE A 141 -4.89 7.48 5.92
CA PHE A 141 -5.10 6.66 4.74
C PHE A 141 -6.52 6.72 4.15
N ALA A 142 -7.56 6.88 4.98
CA ALA A 142 -8.93 7.12 4.48
C ALA A 142 -8.97 8.36 3.57
N GLU A 143 -8.24 9.41 3.94
CA GLU A 143 -8.15 10.64 3.16
C GLU A 143 -7.40 10.42 1.84
N VAL A 144 -6.32 9.62 1.84
CA VAL A 144 -5.64 9.19 0.62
C VAL A 144 -6.59 8.47 -0.32
N LEU A 145 -7.32 7.46 0.18
CA LEU A 145 -8.26 6.70 -0.64
C LEU A 145 -9.36 7.59 -1.23
N LYS A 146 -9.86 8.53 -0.45
CA LYS A 146 -10.86 9.51 -0.90
C LYS A 146 -10.31 10.40 -2.01
N GLN A 147 -9.10 10.93 -1.85
CA GLN A 147 -8.42 11.73 -2.88
C GLN A 147 -8.19 10.90 -4.14
N VAL A 148 -7.68 9.68 -4.01
CA VAL A 148 -7.40 8.78 -5.13
C VAL A 148 -8.68 8.40 -5.87
N LYS A 149 -9.78 8.10 -5.17
CA LYS A 149 -11.08 7.80 -5.78
C LYS A 149 -11.62 8.98 -6.58
N SER A 150 -11.38 10.22 -6.13
CA SER A 150 -11.82 11.43 -6.85
C SER A 150 -11.08 11.63 -8.18
N LEU A 151 -9.82 11.18 -8.29
CA LEU A 151 -8.98 11.38 -9.46
C LEU A 151 -9.27 10.40 -10.62
N SER A 152 -10.07 9.36 -10.39
CA SER A 152 -10.58 8.45 -11.44
C SER A 152 -9.50 7.81 -12.34
N TYR A 153 -8.36 7.40 -11.76
CA TYR A 153 -7.34 6.61 -12.45
C TYR A 153 -7.83 5.18 -12.76
N GLU A 154 -7.39 4.60 -13.87
CA GLU A 154 -7.81 3.26 -14.28
C GLU A 154 -7.15 2.17 -13.42
N VAL A 155 -5.88 2.35 -13.05
CA VAL A 155 -5.14 1.48 -12.13
C VAL A 155 -4.19 2.30 -11.26
N ILE A 156 -4.03 1.87 -10.02
CA ILE A 156 -3.18 2.48 -9.02
C ILE A 156 -2.15 1.46 -8.54
N VAL A 157 -0.88 1.84 -8.62
CA VAL A 157 0.25 1.06 -8.11
C VAL A 157 0.70 1.67 -6.78
N PHE A 158 0.75 0.85 -5.73
CA PHE A 158 1.22 1.26 -4.41
C PHE A 158 2.64 0.74 -4.17
N ASP A 159 3.60 1.67 -4.14
CA ASP A 159 4.95 1.42 -3.62
C ASP A 159 4.90 1.50 -2.08
N THR A 160 4.92 0.31 -1.48
CA THR A 160 4.66 0.18 -0.06
C THR A 160 5.89 0.45 0.81
N ALA A 161 5.68 0.97 2.01
CA ALA A 161 6.70 1.04 3.06
C ALA A 161 7.27 -0.36 3.42
N PRO A 162 8.35 -0.46 4.20
CA PRO A 162 8.84 -1.75 4.68
C PRO A 162 7.76 -2.56 5.42
N THR A 163 7.77 -3.87 5.16
CA THR A 163 6.68 -4.85 5.33
C THR A 163 5.86 -4.79 6.63
N GLY A 164 6.49 -4.46 7.76
CA GLY A 164 5.82 -4.45 9.06
C GLY A 164 4.73 -3.37 9.22
N HIS A 165 4.83 -2.26 8.50
CA HIS A 165 3.83 -1.17 8.55
C HIS A 165 2.81 -1.28 7.41
N THR A 166 3.22 -1.80 6.26
CA THR A 166 2.37 -1.97 5.07
C THR A 166 1.26 -3.00 5.26
N LEU A 167 1.51 -4.09 5.96
CA LEU A 167 0.45 -5.09 6.17
C LEU A 167 -0.65 -4.56 7.10
N ARG A 168 -0.34 -3.58 7.96
CA ARG A 168 -1.36 -2.82 8.72
C ARG A 168 -2.23 -1.95 7.81
N PHE A 169 -1.66 -1.38 6.74
CA PHE A 169 -2.40 -0.62 5.73
C PHE A 169 -3.47 -1.48 5.03
N LEU A 170 -3.25 -2.78 4.87
CA LEU A 170 -4.23 -3.69 4.26
C LEU A 170 -5.28 -4.21 5.25
N GLN A 171 -4.95 -4.28 6.54
CA GLN A 171 -5.91 -4.60 7.62
C GLN A 171 -6.80 -3.43 8.01
N PHE A 172 -6.34 -2.21 7.76
CA PHE A 172 -6.98 -0.96 8.15
C PHE A 172 -8.48 -0.92 7.93
N PRO A 173 -9.03 -1.32 6.76
CA PRO A 173 -10.45 -1.18 6.53
C PRO A 173 -11.28 -1.98 7.53
N SER A 174 -10.78 -3.16 7.92
CA SER A 174 -11.44 -4.01 8.92
C SER A 174 -11.35 -3.46 10.35
N VAL A 175 -10.27 -2.73 10.68
CA VAL A 175 -10.09 -2.10 12.00
C VAL A 175 -11.02 -0.89 12.12
N LEU A 176 -11.04 -0.01 11.11
CA LEU A 176 -11.96 1.13 11.12
C LEU A 176 -13.41 0.71 11.04
N GLU A 177 -13.76 -0.32 10.26
CA GLU A 177 -15.13 -0.82 10.22
C GLU A 177 -15.61 -1.28 11.60
N LYS A 178 -14.76 -1.99 12.36
CA LYS A 178 -15.06 -2.39 13.75
C LYS A 178 -15.18 -1.19 14.68
N ALA A 179 -14.27 -0.21 14.57
CA ALA A 179 -14.30 1.00 15.37
C ALA A 179 -15.58 1.82 15.10
N LEU A 180 -15.89 2.08 13.82
CA LEU A 180 -17.08 2.81 13.39
C LEU A 180 -18.36 2.05 13.77
N ALA A 181 -18.40 0.73 13.67
CA ALA A 181 -19.53 -0.06 14.16
C ALA A 181 -19.73 0.10 15.66
N LYS A 182 -18.65 0.17 16.45
CA LYS A 182 -18.73 0.40 17.89
C LYS A 182 -19.21 1.81 18.23
N VAL A 183 -18.73 2.82 17.51
CA VAL A 183 -19.18 4.21 17.64
C VAL A 183 -20.66 4.33 17.27
N SER A 184 -21.09 3.70 16.17
CA SER A 184 -22.50 3.68 15.74
C SER A 184 -23.39 3.01 16.79
N GLN A 185 -22.96 1.88 17.37
CA GLN A 185 -23.67 1.21 18.48
C GLN A 185 -23.80 2.12 19.71
N LEU A 186 -22.72 2.81 20.11
CA LEU A 186 -22.73 3.73 21.24
C LEU A 186 -23.59 4.96 20.97
N SER A 187 -23.53 5.50 19.75
CA SER A 187 -24.36 6.63 19.30
C SER A 187 -25.85 6.25 19.35
N GLN A 188 -26.23 5.04 18.96
CA GLN A 188 -27.63 4.59 19.07
C GLN A 188 -28.09 4.44 20.53
N GLN A 189 -27.21 4.00 21.43
CA GLN A 189 -27.55 3.82 22.85
C GLN A 189 -27.59 5.13 23.65
N PHE A 190 -26.68 6.05 23.37
CA PHE A 190 -26.49 7.28 24.14
C PHE A 190 -26.85 8.56 23.37
N GLY A 191 -27.20 8.46 22.09
CA GLY A 191 -27.53 9.57 21.19
C GLY A 191 -28.61 10.51 21.72
N PRO A 192 -29.77 10.02 22.17
CA PRO A 192 -30.82 10.90 22.73
C PRO A 192 -30.35 11.70 23.94
N MET A 193 -29.49 11.10 24.78
CA MET A 193 -28.91 11.77 25.94
C MET A 193 -27.85 12.79 25.52
N LEU A 194 -26.95 12.43 24.59
CA LEU A 194 -25.94 13.32 24.03
C LEU A 194 -26.56 14.52 23.33
N GLN A 195 -27.59 14.31 22.50
CA GLN A 195 -28.28 15.37 21.78
C GLN A 195 -29.01 16.32 22.73
N SER A 196 -29.58 15.80 23.81
CA SER A 196 -30.16 16.63 24.88
C SER A 196 -29.11 17.47 25.61
N VAL A 197 -27.94 16.91 25.91
CA VAL A 197 -26.85 17.63 26.62
C VAL A 197 -26.17 18.65 25.72
N ILE A 198 -25.89 18.28 24.47
CA ILE A 198 -25.29 19.16 23.45
C ILE A 198 -26.26 20.29 23.11
N GLY A 199 -27.55 19.99 22.89
CA GLY A 199 -28.59 21.00 22.66
C GLY A 199 -28.74 21.97 23.83
N ALA A 200 -28.67 21.47 25.08
CA ALA A 200 -28.73 22.31 26.27
C ALA A 200 -27.48 23.19 26.49
N ARG A 201 -26.32 22.81 25.93
CA ARG A 201 -25.06 23.58 25.97
C ARG A 201 -24.85 24.51 24.79
N GLY A 202 -25.84 24.66 23.90
CA GLY A 202 -25.78 25.57 22.76
C GLY A 202 -25.19 24.98 21.48
N GLY A 203 -25.12 23.64 21.37
CA GLY A 203 -24.60 22.94 20.20
C GLY A 203 -23.15 22.47 20.36
N LEU A 204 -22.60 21.88 19.29
CA LEU A 204 -21.17 21.58 19.20
C LEU A 204 -20.39 22.84 18.80
N PRO A 205 -19.10 22.96 19.20
CA PRO A 205 -18.23 24.01 18.68
C PRO A 205 -18.22 23.99 17.13
N GLY A 206 -18.30 25.16 16.51
CA GLY A 206 -18.39 25.31 15.04
C GLY A 206 -19.79 25.15 14.44
N GLY A 207 -20.85 25.01 15.24
CA GLY A 207 -22.24 24.97 14.77
C GLY A 207 -22.68 23.66 14.10
N ALA A 208 -21.82 22.63 14.12
CA ALA A 208 -22.15 21.31 13.60
C ALA A 208 -23.24 20.62 14.44
N SER A 209 -24.14 19.89 13.80
CA SER A 209 -25.11 19.05 14.50
C SER A 209 -24.53 17.67 14.81
N PHE A 210 -25.02 17.02 15.86
CA PHE A 210 -24.64 15.64 16.18
C PHE A 210 -25.00 14.68 15.03
N ASP A 211 -26.13 14.93 14.37
CA ASP A 211 -26.60 14.14 13.24
C ASP A 211 -25.66 14.25 12.02
N GLU A 212 -25.17 15.46 11.70
CA GLU A 212 -24.16 15.67 10.64
C GLU A 212 -22.86 14.90 10.90
N LEU A 213 -22.46 14.78 12.17
CA LEU A 213 -21.25 14.07 12.56
C LEU A 213 -21.42 12.55 12.39
N VAL A 214 -22.59 12.02 12.76
CA VAL A 214 -22.95 10.61 12.53
C VAL A 214 -23.04 10.30 11.04
N GLU A 215 -23.63 11.18 10.24
CA GLU A 215 -23.75 11.01 8.79
C GLU A 215 -22.37 10.96 8.10
N LYS A 216 -21.43 11.84 8.50
CA LYS A 216 -20.05 11.80 8.03
C LYS A 216 -19.35 10.48 8.39
N LEU A 217 -19.56 9.96 9.60
CA LEU A 217 -18.96 8.70 10.03
C LEU A 217 -19.51 7.49 9.25
N GLU A 218 -20.81 7.45 8.97
CA GLU A 218 -21.39 6.36 8.16
C GLU A 218 -20.93 6.45 6.69
N SER A 219 -20.82 7.65 6.11
CA SER A 219 -20.27 7.83 4.75
C SER A 219 -18.79 7.36 4.64
N LEU A 220 -17.98 7.67 5.66
CA LEU A 220 -16.61 7.16 5.75
C LEU A 220 -16.60 5.63 5.85
N ARG A 221 -17.46 5.05 6.70
CA ARG A 221 -17.60 3.60 6.86
C ARG A 221 -17.93 2.91 5.54
N GLU A 222 -18.89 3.43 4.79
CA GLU A 222 -19.30 2.89 3.49
C GLU A 222 -18.13 2.90 2.50
N THR A 223 -17.43 4.04 2.41
CA THR A 223 -16.25 4.18 1.53
C THR A 223 -15.16 3.16 1.89
N ILE A 224 -14.89 2.98 3.18
CA ILE A 224 -13.89 2.03 3.68
C ILE A 224 -14.31 0.59 3.38
N SER A 225 -15.58 0.24 3.59
CA SER A 225 -16.11 -1.10 3.33
C SER A 225 -16.05 -1.45 1.84
N GLU A 226 -16.36 -0.48 0.97
CA GLU A 226 -16.22 -0.64 -0.48
C GLU A 226 -14.77 -0.93 -0.87
N VAL A 227 -13.80 -0.17 -0.36
CA VAL A 227 -12.37 -0.38 -0.64
C VAL A 227 -11.89 -1.72 -0.10
N ASN A 228 -12.31 -2.11 1.12
CA ASN A 228 -11.99 -3.42 1.70
C ASN A 228 -12.45 -4.57 0.79
N THR A 229 -13.66 -4.45 0.24
CA THR A 229 -14.24 -5.44 -0.67
C THR A 229 -13.44 -5.51 -1.96
N GLN A 230 -13.01 -4.37 -2.50
CA GLN A 230 -12.15 -4.33 -3.68
C GLN A 230 -10.77 -4.96 -3.41
N PHE A 231 -10.17 -4.72 -2.24
CA PHE A 231 -8.87 -5.28 -1.85
C PHE A 231 -8.87 -6.81 -1.75
N LYS A 232 -10.02 -7.38 -1.38
CA LYS A 232 -10.21 -8.84 -1.28
C LYS A 232 -10.67 -9.49 -2.58
N ASN A 233 -10.90 -8.71 -3.63
CA ASN A 233 -11.31 -9.23 -4.92
C ASN A 233 -10.05 -9.47 -5.80
N PRO A 234 -9.69 -10.73 -6.12
CA PRO A 234 -8.52 -11.05 -6.94
C PRO A 234 -8.61 -10.47 -8.36
N ASP A 235 -9.81 -10.21 -8.86
CA ASP A 235 -9.98 -9.59 -10.18
C ASP A 235 -9.60 -8.11 -10.18
N MET A 236 -9.63 -7.46 -9.01
CA MET A 236 -9.43 -6.01 -8.85
C MET A 236 -8.13 -5.66 -8.14
N THR A 237 -7.65 -6.52 -7.25
CA THR A 237 -6.50 -6.25 -6.41
C THR A 237 -5.55 -7.42 -6.40
N THR A 238 -4.26 -7.14 -6.53
CA THR A 238 -3.20 -8.13 -6.36
C THR A 238 -1.98 -7.51 -5.69
N PHE A 239 -1.12 -8.36 -5.16
CA PHE A 239 0.12 -8.00 -4.50
C PHE A 239 1.31 -8.64 -5.21
N VAL A 240 2.34 -7.85 -5.50
CA VAL A 240 3.61 -8.28 -6.08
C VAL A 240 4.67 -8.26 -4.98
N CYS A 241 5.17 -9.44 -4.63
CA CYS A 241 6.25 -9.57 -3.67
C CYS A 241 7.60 -9.33 -4.35
N VAL A 242 8.48 -8.54 -3.74
CA VAL A 242 9.84 -8.27 -4.22
C VAL A 242 10.83 -8.78 -3.21
N CYS A 243 11.79 -9.58 -3.64
CA CYS A 243 12.81 -10.18 -2.79
C CYS A 243 14.16 -10.28 -3.50
N ILE A 244 15.17 -10.74 -2.77
CA ILE A 244 16.47 -11.14 -3.32
C ILE A 244 16.71 -12.61 -2.98
N ALA A 245 17.55 -13.29 -3.76
CA ALA A 245 17.86 -14.72 -3.57
C ALA A 245 18.82 -14.96 -2.37
N GLU A 246 18.33 -14.68 -1.16
CA GLU A 246 18.99 -14.90 0.12
C GLU A 246 18.00 -15.44 1.16
N PHE A 247 18.51 -16.23 2.11
CA PHE A 247 17.69 -16.87 3.14
C PHE A 247 16.77 -15.92 3.89
N LEU A 248 17.30 -14.82 4.43
CA LEU A 248 16.51 -13.91 5.25
C LEU A 248 15.44 -13.17 4.42
N SER A 249 15.76 -12.83 3.17
CA SER A 249 14.79 -12.20 2.26
C SER A 249 13.68 -13.17 1.87
N LEU A 250 14.02 -14.43 1.61
CA LEU A 250 13.05 -15.50 1.33
C LEU A 250 12.11 -15.73 2.52
N TYR A 251 12.67 -15.90 3.72
CA TYR A 251 11.90 -16.11 4.95
C TYR A 251 10.89 -14.97 5.22
N GLU A 252 11.31 -13.73 5.01
CA GLU A 252 10.44 -12.56 5.20
C GLU A 252 9.38 -12.42 4.10
N THR A 253 9.69 -12.91 2.90
CA THR A 253 8.72 -12.98 1.78
C THR A 253 7.66 -14.04 2.04
N GLU A 254 8.07 -15.23 2.51
CA GLU A 254 7.14 -16.29 2.90
C GLU A 254 6.18 -15.83 4.01
N ARG A 255 6.73 -15.20 5.05
CA ARG A 255 5.92 -14.62 6.12
C ARG A 255 4.92 -13.58 5.60
N MET A 256 5.35 -12.73 4.67
CA MET A 256 4.46 -11.75 4.04
C MET A 256 3.34 -12.42 3.26
N ILE A 257 3.63 -13.45 2.46
CA ILE A 257 2.63 -14.18 1.68
C ILE A 257 1.60 -14.83 2.62
N GLN A 258 2.04 -15.44 3.73
CA GLN A 258 1.14 -15.98 4.76
C GLN A 258 0.25 -14.90 5.40
N GLU A 259 0.81 -13.73 5.71
CA GLU A 259 0.05 -12.60 6.25
C GLU A 259 -0.96 -12.06 5.22
N LEU A 260 -0.60 -11.94 3.94
CA LEU A 260 -1.52 -11.54 2.85
C LEU A 260 -2.68 -12.53 2.69
N ALA A 261 -2.38 -13.84 2.71
CA ALA A 261 -3.40 -14.88 2.66
C ALA A 261 -4.38 -14.77 3.85
N SER A 262 -3.88 -14.46 5.06
CA SER A 262 -4.72 -14.24 6.24
C SER A 262 -5.66 -13.03 6.10
N TYR A 263 -5.34 -12.07 5.22
CA TYR A 263 -6.18 -10.91 4.91
C TYR A 263 -7.06 -11.12 3.67
N SER A 264 -6.98 -12.31 3.05
CA SER A 264 -7.67 -12.63 1.79
C SER A 264 -7.30 -11.68 0.66
N ILE A 265 -6.03 -11.32 0.57
CA ILE A 265 -5.49 -10.50 -0.52
C ILE A 265 -4.73 -11.40 -1.46
N ASP A 266 -5.06 -11.29 -2.74
CA ASP A 266 -4.45 -12.06 -3.80
C ASP A 266 -2.96 -11.69 -3.97
N THR A 267 -2.15 -12.71 -4.16
CA THR A 267 -0.73 -12.61 -4.50
C THR A 267 -0.34 -13.84 -5.30
N HIS A 268 0.18 -13.61 -6.50
CA HIS A 268 0.57 -14.67 -7.43
C HIS A 268 1.82 -14.30 -8.25
N CYS A 269 2.54 -13.24 -7.85
CA CYS A 269 3.73 -12.74 -8.54
C CYS A 269 4.86 -12.45 -7.54
N ILE A 270 6.07 -12.96 -7.83
CA ILE A 270 7.29 -12.70 -7.08
C ILE A 270 8.37 -12.17 -8.02
N VAL A 271 8.98 -11.03 -7.68
CA VAL A 271 10.13 -10.47 -8.40
C VAL A 271 11.40 -10.70 -7.58
N VAL A 272 12.32 -11.49 -8.12
CA VAL A 272 13.63 -11.76 -7.51
C VAL A 272 14.68 -10.84 -8.14
N ASN A 273 15.06 -9.80 -7.41
CA ASN A 273 16.01 -8.78 -7.84
C ASN A 273 17.46 -9.15 -7.56
N GLN A 274 18.38 -8.37 -8.17
CA GLN A 274 19.82 -8.41 -7.91
C GLN A 274 20.49 -9.77 -8.18
N LEU A 275 19.94 -10.54 -9.13
CA LEU A 275 20.51 -11.82 -9.53
C LEU A 275 21.79 -11.61 -10.36
N LEU A 276 22.84 -12.34 -10.01
CA LEU A 276 24.08 -12.32 -10.75
C LEU A 276 24.03 -13.31 -11.92
N PHE A 277 24.10 -12.79 -13.14
CA PHE A 277 24.26 -13.55 -14.38
C PHE A 277 25.62 -13.27 -15.05
N PRO A 278 26.76 -13.58 -14.39
CA PRO A 278 28.06 -13.37 -14.99
C PRO A 278 28.27 -14.31 -16.20
N GLU A 279 29.06 -13.84 -17.16
CA GLU A 279 29.51 -14.63 -18.29
C GLU A 279 30.20 -15.93 -17.84
N LYS A 280 30.08 -16.99 -18.65
CA LYS A 280 30.62 -18.33 -18.32
C LYS A 280 32.12 -18.34 -18.01
N ALA A 281 32.88 -17.38 -18.55
CA ALA A 281 34.33 -17.24 -18.38
C ALA A 281 34.73 -16.24 -17.27
N ASN A 282 33.81 -15.80 -16.40
CA ASN A 282 34.13 -14.81 -15.37
C ASN A 282 35.05 -15.41 -14.28
N GLU A 283 36.24 -14.84 -14.10
CA GLU A 283 37.25 -15.28 -13.14
C GLU A 283 37.01 -14.79 -11.69
N CYS A 284 36.00 -13.94 -11.47
CA CYS A 284 35.67 -13.39 -10.15
C CYS A 284 35.17 -14.50 -9.19
N LYS A 285 36.06 -14.94 -8.30
CA LYS A 285 35.75 -15.98 -7.29
C LYS A 285 34.55 -15.61 -6.41
N GLN A 286 34.48 -14.36 -5.95
CA GLN A 286 33.40 -13.89 -5.08
C GLN A 286 32.05 -13.86 -5.82
N CYS A 287 32.02 -13.38 -7.06
CA CYS A 287 30.83 -13.31 -7.90
C CYS A 287 30.27 -14.71 -8.18
N ASN A 288 31.15 -15.67 -8.52
CA ASN A 288 30.76 -17.05 -8.75
C ASN A 288 30.26 -17.75 -7.47
N ALA A 289 30.91 -17.51 -6.33
CA ALA A 289 30.44 -18.02 -5.04
C ALA A 289 29.06 -17.46 -4.68
N ARG A 290 28.87 -16.15 -4.85
CA ARG A 290 27.59 -15.48 -4.60
C ARG A 290 26.49 -15.97 -5.53
N ARG A 291 26.77 -16.13 -6.82
CA ARG A 291 25.85 -16.74 -7.80
C ARG A 291 25.44 -18.15 -7.39
N LYS A 292 26.38 -18.98 -6.91
CA LYS A 292 26.07 -20.34 -6.46
C LYS A 292 25.10 -20.33 -5.26
N MET A 293 25.27 -19.38 -4.33
CA MET A 293 24.31 -19.19 -3.24
C MET A 293 22.94 -18.72 -3.74
N GLN A 294 22.91 -17.72 -4.63
CA GLN A 294 21.67 -17.23 -5.21
C GLN A 294 20.93 -18.32 -5.98
N LYS A 295 21.64 -19.15 -6.77
CA LYS A 295 21.04 -20.28 -7.51
C LYS A 295 20.34 -21.26 -6.59
N LYS A 296 20.97 -21.62 -5.46
CA LYS A 296 20.36 -22.51 -4.46
C LYS A 296 19.04 -21.95 -3.93
N TYR A 297 18.98 -20.67 -3.57
CA TYR A 297 17.74 -20.06 -3.06
C TYR A 297 16.71 -19.81 -4.15
N LEU A 298 17.16 -19.52 -5.38
CA LEU A 298 16.26 -19.37 -6.51
C LEU A 298 15.57 -20.70 -6.86
N GLU A 299 16.30 -21.81 -6.84
CA GLU A 299 15.72 -23.16 -7.00
C GLU A 299 14.67 -23.46 -5.90
N GLN A 300 14.94 -23.05 -4.65
CA GLN A 300 13.96 -23.19 -3.56
C GLN A 300 12.72 -22.32 -3.76
N ILE A 301 12.88 -21.08 -4.26
CA ILE A 301 11.74 -20.21 -4.58
C ILE A 301 10.87 -20.85 -5.65
N GLU A 302 11.49 -21.39 -6.70
CA GLU A 302 10.76 -22.01 -7.81
C GLU A 302 10.06 -23.32 -7.41
N GLU A 303 10.62 -24.07 -6.46
CA GLU A 303 9.97 -25.26 -5.90
C GLU A 303 8.83 -24.92 -4.93
N LEU A 304 8.97 -23.86 -4.14
CA LEU A 304 7.96 -23.45 -3.14
C LEU A 304 6.78 -22.68 -3.74
N TYR A 305 7.01 -21.99 -4.86
CA TYR A 305 6.04 -21.09 -5.48
C TYR A 305 5.88 -21.42 -6.98
N ASP A 306 5.66 -22.70 -7.27
CA ASP A 306 5.38 -23.21 -8.62
C ASP A 306 4.06 -22.64 -9.20
N GLU A 307 3.10 -22.31 -8.33
CA GLU A 307 1.86 -21.59 -8.67
C GLU A 307 2.02 -20.06 -8.78
N PHE A 308 3.25 -19.51 -8.72
CA PHE A 308 3.50 -18.07 -8.86
C PHE A 308 4.29 -17.74 -10.13
N HIS A 309 4.05 -16.55 -10.68
CA HIS A 309 4.93 -15.94 -11.66
C HIS A 309 6.22 -15.45 -10.98
N VAL A 310 7.28 -16.26 -11.04
CA VAL A 310 8.59 -15.93 -10.46
C VAL A 310 9.48 -15.23 -11.50
N VAL A 311 9.54 -13.90 -11.42
CA VAL A 311 10.31 -13.06 -12.34
C VAL A 311 11.74 -12.88 -11.86
N ARG A 312 12.70 -13.16 -12.74
CA ARG A 312 14.14 -13.12 -12.44
C ARG A 312 14.75 -11.83 -12.99
N MET A 313 15.15 -10.91 -12.11
CA MET A 313 15.71 -9.62 -12.50
C MET A 313 17.22 -9.55 -12.24
N PRO A 314 18.04 -9.20 -13.26
CA PRO A 314 19.49 -9.13 -13.13
C PRO A 314 19.91 -7.96 -12.24
N LEU A 315 21.06 -8.11 -11.57
CA LEU A 315 21.79 -6.96 -11.04
C LEU A 315 22.38 -6.14 -12.19
N LEU A 316 22.04 -4.85 -12.24
CA LEU A 316 22.59 -3.93 -13.23
C LEU A 316 23.90 -3.30 -12.74
N THR A 317 24.73 -2.84 -13.69
CA THR A 317 26.04 -2.23 -13.41
C THR A 317 25.95 -0.76 -13.00
N GLU A 318 24.81 -0.13 -13.25
CA GLU A 318 24.53 1.26 -12.91
C GLU A 318 23.25 1.34 -12.10
N GLU A 319 23.12 2.39 -11.28
CA GLU A 319 21.86 2.68 -10.61
C GLU A 319 20.75 2.99 -11.63
N VAL A 320 19.56 2.46 -11.34
CA VAL A 320 18.36 2.65 -12.16
C VAL A 320 17.69 3.96 -11.75
N ARG A 321 18.16 5.06 -12.35
CA ARG A 321 17.60 6.40 -12.15
C ARG A 321 17.27 7.06 -13.47
N GLY A 322 16.18 7.82 -13.48
CA GLY A 322 15.64 8.47 -14.66
C GLY A 322 14.75 7.54 -15.48
N VAL A 323 13.82 8.16 -16.19
CA VAL A 323 12.76 7.47 -16.96
C VAL A 323 13.35 6.48 -17.98
N GLU A 324 14.39 6.88 -18.71
CA GLU A 324 15.02 6.04 -19.74
C GLU A 324 15.58 4.72 -19.18
N LYS A 325 16.18 4.76 -17.98
CA LYS A 325 16.74 3.56 -17.34
C LYS A 325 15.66 2.70 -16.68
N LEU A 326 14.60 3.32 -16.17
CA LEU A 326 13.45 2.61 -15.59
C LEU A 326 12.60 1.93 -16.67
N GLU A 327 12.61 2.46 -17.89
CA GLU A 327 11.87 1.89 -19.02
C GLU A 327 12.59 0.70 -19.67
N ARG A 328 13.92 0.67 -19.61
CA ARG A 328 14.79 -0.35 -20.21
C ARG A 328 14.87 -1.63 -19.38
#